data_AF-A0A948TET3-F1
#
_entry.id   AF-A0A948TET3-F1
#
_cell.length_a   1.000
_cell.length_b   1.000
_cell.length_c   1.000
_cell.angle_alpha   90.00
_cell.angle_beta   90.00
_cell.angle_gamma   90.00
#
_symmetry.space_group_name_H-M   'P 1'
#
loop_
_entity.id
_entity.type
_entity.pdbx_description
1 polymer ?
#
loop_
_entity_poly.entity_id
_entity_poly.type
_entity_poly.pdbx_seq_one_letter_code
_entity_poly.pdbx_strand_id
1 'polypeptide(L)'
;MHGVITTYDSKKGTGRIQGDDGFMYFFDRDHVARQEEIASLMMEMEADFTPETEGEKHIATEVKLTYPEKAQDMVRYYSEPPEFLCAKEDLVPGFDVLDRGIYSIFRSERTEEKARRMLIRDCLNYGANSLVSYRVERKLKNAMGNGFEVFTCHGVPVVLGRLNPNGEMRAEDLKHRLNQDKIKRAHDIIVNTRIGKMVLKVLGGILLIIFTIGFIVSGGL
;
A
#
# COMPACT_ATOMS: atom_id res chain seq x y z
N MET A 1 39.82 0.30 -12.95
CA MET A 1 39.50 1.74 -12.84
C MET A 1 38.16 1.85 -12.15
N HIS A 2 37.99 2.86 -11.32
CA HIS A 2 36.73 3.11 -10.62
C HIS A 2 36.00 4.30 -11.28
N GLY A 3 34.68 4.32 -11.17
CA GLY A 3 33.86 5.40 -11.71
C GLY A 3 32.37 5.23 -11.43
N VAL A 4 31.57 6.17 -11.91
CA VAL A 4 30.11 6.23 -11.67
C VAL A 4 29.33 6.08 -12.97
N ILE A 5 28.32 5.21 -13.00
CA ILE A 5 27.38 5.08 -14.11
C ILE A 5 26.57 6.37 -14.24
N THR A 6 26.83 7.16 -15.26
CA THR A 6 26.12 8.44 -15.47
C THR A 6 24.87 8.28 -16.34
N THR A 7 24.83 7.26 -17.21
CA THR A 7 23.68 6.97 -18.06
C THR A 7 23.53 5.47 -18.27
N TYR A 8 22.30 4.97 -18.26
CA TYR A 8 21.99 3.59 -18.64
C TYR A 8 20.62 3.52 -19.33
N ASP A 9 20.58 2.94 -20.53
CA ASP A 9 19.36 2.65 -21.30
C ASP A 9 19.08 1.14 -21.21
N SER A 10 18.13 0.77 -20.35
CA SER A 10 17.76 -0.63 -20.13
C SER A 10 17.11 -1.31 -21.34
N LYS A 11 16.55 -0.54 -22.29
CA LYS A 11 15.95 -1.10 -23.52
C LYS A 11 17.03 -1.48 -24.52
N LYS A 12 18.09 -0.67 -24.62
CA LYS A 12 19.23 -0.93 -25.51
C LYS A 12 20.33 -1.77 -24.86
N GLY A 13 20.33 -1.85 -23.53
CA GLY A 13 21.35 -2.55 -22.75
C GLY A 13 22.71 -1.84 -22.83
N THR A 14 22.73 -0.52 -22.94
CA THR A 14 23.96 0.27 -23.09
C THR A 14 24.01 1.42 -22.10
N GLY A 15 25.22 1.83 -21.72
CA GLY A 15 25.42 2.88 -20.73
C GLY A 15 26.76 3.59 -20.84
N ARG A 16 27.00 4.52 -19.91
CA ARG A 16 28.27 5.23 -19.76
C ARG A 16 28.69 5.33 -18.32
N ILE A 17 29.98 5.17 -18.08
CA ILE A 17 30.65 5.32 -16.79
C ILE A 17 31.57 6.53 -16.89
N GLN A 18 31.45 7.47 -15.95
CA GLN A 18 32.46 8.50 -15.76
C GLN A 18 33.55 7.96 -14.86
N GLY A 19 34.74 7.74 -15.41
CA GLY A 19 35.90 7.29 -14.65
C GLY A 19 36.39 8.38 -13.69
N ASP A 20 37.13 7.98 -12.66
CA ASP A 20 37.78 8.90 -11.72
C ASP A 20 38.81 9.84 -12.40
N ASP A 21 39.25 9.49 -13.61
CA ASP A 21 40.11 10.32 -14.45
C ASP A 21 39.34 11.40 -15.24
N GLY A 22 38.01 11.44 -15.10
CA GLY A 22 37.12 12.39 -15.76
C GLY A 22 36.72 12.01 -17.19
N PHE A 23 37.21 10.90 -17.74
CA PHE A 23 36.80 10.42 -19.06
C PHE A 23 35.48 9.65 -19.00
N MET A 24 34.78 9.65 -20.13
CA MET A 24 33.51 8.95 -20.30
C MET A 24 33.73 7.65 -21.06
N TYR A 25 33.45 6.53 -20.40
CA TYR A 25 33.59 5.18 -20.93
C TYR A 25 32.23 4.62 -21.31
N PHE A 26 32.12 4.08 -22.51
CA PHE A 26 30.91 3.40 -22.97
C PHE A 26 30.95 1.92 -22.57
N PHE A 27 29.80 1.36 -22.18
CA PHE A 27 29.67 -0.09 -22.00
C PHE A 27 28.33 -0.59 -22.56
N ASP A 28 28.28 -1.89 -22.79
CA ASP A 28 27.06 -2.63 -23.10
C ASP A 28 26.88 -3.74 -22.06
N ARG A 29 25.71 -4.40 -22.10
CA ARG A 29 25.40 -5.50 -21.18
C ARG A 29 26.35 -6.70 -21.31
N ASP A 30 27.00 -6.86 -22.46
CA ASP A 30 27.91 -7.98 -22.73
C ASP A 30 29.29 -7.72 -22.09
N HIS A 31 29.63 -6.45 -21.86
CA HIS A 31 30.78 -6.01 -21.09
C HIS A 31 30.62 -6.13 -19.56
N VAL A 32 29.44 -6.51 -19.05
CA VAL A 32 29.19 -6.70 -17.61
C VAL A 32 29.72 -8.07 -17.17
N ALA A 33 30.62 -8.08 -16.19
CA ALA A 33 31.35 -9.28 -15.78
C ALA A 33 30.45 -10.41 -15.25
N ARG A 34 29.34 -10.06 -14.60
CA ARG A 34 28.34 -11.01 -14.07
C ARG A 34 26.96 -10.68 -14.64
N GLN A 35 26.41 -11.59 -15.43
CA GLN A 35 25.12 -11.39 -16.12
C GLN A 35 23.94 -11.15 -15.17
N GLU A 36 24.01 -11.69 -13.95
CA GLU A 36 23.03 -11.46 -12.87
C GLU A 36 22.95 -9.99 -12.44
N GLU A 37 24.04 -9.22 -12.61
CA GLU A 37 24.10 -7.79 -12.25
C GLU A 37 23.37 -6.88 -13.24
N ILE A 38 23.10 -7.36 -14.46
CA ILE A 38 22.50 -6.54 -15.52
C ILE A 38 21.15 -5.98 -15.09
N ALA A 39 20.36 -6.75 -14.36
CA ALA A 39 19.06 -6.31 -13.83
C ALA A 39 19.18 -5.19 -12.79
N SER A 40 20.36 -5.02 -12.19
CA SER A 40 20.63 -4.04 -11.14
C SER A 40 21.23 -2.74 -11.67
N LEU A 41 21.56 -2.66 -12.97
CA LEU A 41 22.17 -1.48 -13.56
C LEU A 41 21.24 -0.28 -13.50
N MET A 42 21.72 0.79 -12.86
CA MET A 42 21.05 2.08 -12.82
C MET A 42 22.06 3.23 -12.81
N MET A 43 21.58 4.44 -13.07
CA MET A 43 22.40 5.65 -12.94
C MET A 43 22.87 5.81 -11.49
N GLU A 44 23.97 6.53 -11.32
CA GLU A 44 24.61 6.88 -10.04
C GLU A 44 25.20 5.68 -9.27
N MET A 45 25.33 4.51 -9.91
CA MET A 45 26.05 3.39 -9.32
C MET A 45 27.55 3.50 -9.51
N GLU A 46 28.30 3.15 -8.48
CA GLU A 46 29.75 2.97 -8.56
C GLU A 46 30.09 1.62 -9.22
N ALA A 47 31.12 1.63 -10.05
CA ALA A 47 31.57 0.46 -10.78
C ALA A 47 33.09 0.44 -10.94
N ASP A 48 33.65 -0.76 -10.83
CA ASP A 48 35.01 -1.07 -11.19
C ASP A 48 35.01 -1.69 -12.58
N PHE A 49 35.87 -1.19 -13.46
CA PHE A 49 35.93 -1.63 -14.85
C PHE A 49 37.37 -1.58 -15.38
N THR A 50 37.59 -2.29 -16.48
CA THR A 50 38.83 -2.25 -17.25
C THR A 50 38.66 -1.23 -18.37
N PRO A 51 39.42 -0.12 -18.36
CA PRO A 51 39.35 0.86 -19.43
C PRO A 51 40.08 0.32 -20.67
N GLU A 52 39.37 0.28 -21.79
CA GLU A 52 39.91 -0.06 -23.11
C GLU A 52 39.67 1.08 -24.09
N THR A 53 40.41 1.08 -25.19
CA THR A 53 40.24 2.07 -26.27
C THR A 53 40.10 1.32 -27.58
N GLU A 54 38.94 1.46 -28.22
CA GLU A 54 38.66 0.91 -29.55
C GLU A 54 38.50 2.08 -30.53
N GLY A 55 39.55 2.35 -31.30
CA GLY A 55 39.63 3.54 -32.16
C GLY A 55 39.69 4.82 -31.33
N GLU A 56 38.72 5.72 -31.52
CA GLU A 56 38.59 7.00 -30.78
C GLU A 56 37.66 6.89 -29.56
N LYS A 57 37.12 5.70 -29.26
CA LYS A 57 36.14 5.52 -28.18
C LYS A 57 36.79 4.87 -26.97
N HIS A 58 36.49 5.44 -25.80
CA HIS A 58 36.79 4.83 -24.51
C HIS A 58 35.68 3.82 -24.17
N ILE A 59 36.06 2.57 -23.94
CA ILE A 59 35.15 1.47 -23.62
C ILE A 59 35.48 0.97 -22.21
N ALA A 60 34.46 0.63 -21.44
CA ALA A 60 34.59 -0.05 -20.17
C ALA A 60 34.24 -1.53 -20.37
N THR A 61 35.22 -2.40 -20.17
CA THR A 61 35.09 -3.87 -20.20
C THR A 61 35.18 -4.44 -18.79
N GLU A 62 34.74 -5.69 -18.61
CA GLU A 62 34.68 -6.36 -17.30
C GLU A 62 34.02 -5.50 -16.20
N VAL A 63 32.95 -4.79 -16.56
CA VAL A 63 32.23 -3.91 -15.63
C VAL A 63 31.70 -4.76 -14.48
N LYS A 64 32.20 -4.48 -13.29
CA LYS A 64 31.76 -5.04 -12.01
C LYS A 64 31.15 -3.90 -11.25
N LEU A 65 29.88 -4.03 -10.90
CA LEU A 65 29.30 -3.07 -9.99
C LEU A 65 30.10 -3.13 -8.70
N THR A 66 30.67 -1.99 -8.32
CA THR A 66 31.23 -1.79 -6.99
C THR A 66 30.00 -1.63 -6.12
N TYR A 67 29.38 -2.78 -5.86
CA TYR A 67 28.54 -2.88 -4.71
C TYR A 67 29.46 -2.40 -3.58
N PRO A 68 29.13 -1.31 -2.85
CA PRO A 68 29.53 -1.35 -1.46
C PRO A 68 29.08 -2.73 -0.98
N GLU A 69 29.75 -3.37 -0.03
CA GLU A 69 29.24 -4.57 0.63
C GLU A 69 27.81 -4.38 1.25
N LYS A 70 27.14 -3.26 0.95
CA LYS A 70 25.81 -2.80 1.27
C LYS A 70 24.84 -2.65 0.09
N ALA A 71 25.07 -3.18 -1.10
CA ALA A 71 24.00 -3.24 -2.11
C ALA A 71 22.93 -4.29 -1.79
N GLN A 72 23.28 -5.28 -0.94
CA GLN A 72 22.30 -6.08 -0.20
C GLN A 72 21.78 -5.37 1.08
N ASP A 73 22.36 -4.21 1.46
CA ASP A 73 22.02 -3.41 2.66
C ASP A 73 21.54 -1.97 2.40
N MET A 74 20.93 -1.66 1.24
CA MET A 74 19.83 -0.68 1.30
C MET A 74 18.55 -1.37 1.79
N VAL A 75 18.69 -2.15 2.87
CA VAL A 75 17.60 -2.36 3.82
C VAL A 75 17.22 -0.98 4.31
N ARG A 76 16.23 -0.38 3.66
CA ARG A 76 15.63 0.86 4.15
C ARG A 76 14.99 0.52 5.48
N TYR A 77 15.60 1.02 6.54
CA TYR A 77 15.06 0.92 7.87
C TYR A 77 14.02 2.02 8.07
N TYR A 78 12.98 1.65 8.78
CA TYR A 78 11.83 2.48 9.05
C TYR A 78 11.55 2.52 10.55
N SER A 79 11.10 3.67 11.01
CA SER A 79 10.44 3.81 12.31
C SER A 79 8.93 3.88 12.08
N GLU A 80 8.19 3.03 12.76
CA GLU A 80 6.73 3.13 12.81
C GLU A 80 6.30 4.38 13.58
N PRO A 81 5.10 4.92 13.34
CA PRO A 81 4.54 5.96 14.19
C PRO A 81 4.53 5.53 15.67
N PRO A 82 4.81 6.44 16.61
CA PRO A 82 4.82 6.12 18.05
C PRO A 82 3.42 5.76 18.59
N GLU A 83 2.38 6.26 17.92
CA GLU A 83 0.98 5.99 18.24
C GLU A 83 0.20 5.69 16.95
N PHE A 84 -0.93 5.01 17.09
CA PHE A 84 -1.78 4.70 15.95
C PHE A 84 -2.38 5.98 15.34
N LEU A 85 -2.01 6.29 14.10
CA LEU A 85 -2.47 7.50 13.42
C LEU A 85 -3.81 7.28 12.71
N CYS A 86 -4.67 8.29 12.74
CA CYS A 86 -5.89 8.36 11.95
C CYS A 86 -5.83 9.61 11.06
N ALA A 87 -5.33 9.46 9.83
CA ALA A 87 -5.20 10.55 8.87
C ALA A 87 -6.47 10.66 8.01
N LYS A 88 -6.90 11.90 7.73
CA LYS A 88 -8.05 12.15 6.84
C LYS A 88 -7.67 11.94 5.38
N GLU A 89 -6.43 12.23 5.05
CA GLU A 89 -5.82 12.13 3.73
C GLU A 89 -5.21 10.75 3.51
N ASP A 90 -4.99 10.39 2.24
CA ASP A 90 -4.32 9.15 1.84
C ASP A 90 -2.79 9.21 2.01
N LEU A 91 -2.21 10.41 1.92
CA LEU A 91 -0.78 10.65 2.08
C LEU A 91 -0.55 11.38 3.39
N VAL A 92 0.28 10.81 4.25
CA VAL A 92 0.62 11.38 5.56
C VAL A 92 1.99 12.04 5.47
N PRO A 93 2.11 13.37 5.68
CA PRO A 93 3.39 14.06 5.58
C PRO A 93 4.47 13.44 6.47
N GLY A 94 5.64 13.16 5.90
CA GLY A 94 6.78 12.57 6.62
C GLY A 94 6.67 11.07 6.91
N PHE A 95 5.74 10.37 6.25
CA PHE A 95 5.60 8.92 6.29
C PHE A 95 5.41 8.34 4.89
N ASP A 96 6.04 7.20 4.64
CA ASP A 96 5.79 6.36 3.47
C ASP A 96 4.67 5.37 3.78
N VAL A 97 3.80 5.12 2.80
CA VAL A 97 2.81 4.03 2.86
C VAL A 97 3.47 2.77 2.33
N LEU A 98 3.76 1.82 3.22
CA LEU A 98 4.51 0.60 2.91
C LEU A 98 3.60 -0.60 2.58
N ASP A 99 2.41 -0.62 3.17
CA ASP A 99 1.35 -1.58 2.85
C ASP A 99 -0.02 -0.93 3.02
N ARG A 100 -0.99 -1.32 2.20
CA ARG A 100 -2.34 -0.73 2.16
C ARG A 100 -3.40 -1.82 2.07
N GLY A 101 -4.44 -1.70 2.88
CA GLY A 101 -5.60 -2.58 2.83
C GLY A 101 -6.37 -2.41 1.53
N ILE A 102 -6.80 -3.54 0.94
CA ILE A 102 -7.54 -3.55 -0.34
C ILE A 102 -8.90 -2.82 -0.23
N TYR A 103 -9.49 -2.80 0.97
CA TYR A 103 -10.81 -2.22 1.21
C TYR A 103 -10.81 -1.23 2.38
N SER A 104 -11.68 -0.24 2.27
CA SER A 104 -12.08 0.55 3.43
C SER A 104 -12.98 -0.28 4.34
N ILE A 105 -12.71 -0.18 5.64
CA ILE A 105 -13.49 -0.80 6.72
C ILE A 105 -14.17 0.27 7.55
N PHE A 106 -15.21 -0.11 8.30
CA PHE A 106 -15.89 0.82 9.18
C PHE A 106 -16.49 0.15 10.43
N ARG A 107 -16.74 0.98 11.44
CA ARG A 107 -17.48 0.62 12.65
C ARG A 107 -18.51 1.69 12.99
N SER A 108 -19.69 1.22 13.42
CA SER A 108 -20.82 2.08 13.79
C SER A 108 -21.16 1.88 15.26
N GLU A 109 -21.21 2.96 16.04
CA GLU A 109 -21.53 2.93 17.47
C GLU A 109 -22.35 4.15 17.90
N ARG A 110 -22.84 4.13 19.16
CA ARG A 110 -23.60 5.26 19.77
C ARG A 110 -22.77 6.50 20.05
N THR A 111 -21.45 6.34 20.12
CA THR A 111 -20.50 7.43 20.35
C THR A 111 -19.35 7.29 19.36
N GLU A 112 -18.87 8.42 18.83
CA GLU A 112 -17.72 8.45 17.92
C GLU A 112 -16.49 7.76 18.50
N GLU A 113 -16.18 8.03 19.77
CA GLU A 113 -14.97 7.49 20.43
C GLU A 113 -14.98 5.96 20.48
N LYS A 114 -16.14 5.36 20.78
CA LYS A 114 -16.28 3.89 20.78
C LYS A 114 -16.14 3.33 19.36
N ALA A 115 -16.76 3.96 18.35
CA ALA A 115 -16.62 3.55 16.95
C ALA A 115 -15.15 3.59 16.52
N ARG A 116 -14.45 4.69 16.83
CA ARG A 116 -13.03 4.89 16.55
C ARG A 116 -12.16 3.85 17.25
N ARG A 117 -12.34 3.62 18.56
CA ARG A 117 -11.57 2.61 19.31
C ARG A 117 -11.74 1.20 18.75
N MET A 118 -12.96 0.82 18.38
CA MET A 118 -13.22 -0.49 17.76
C MET A 118 -12.57 -0.60 16.38
N LEU A 119 -12.64 0.46 15.58
CA LEU A 119 -12.00 0.50 14.27
C LEU A 119 -10.47 0.35 14.38
N ILE A 120 -9.84 1.09 15.30
CA ILE A 120 -8.40 0.99 15.58
C ILE A 120 -8.03 -0.43 16.02
N ARG A 121 -8.81 -1.03 16.93
CA ARG A 121 -8.59 -2.41 17.38
C ARG A 121 -8.60 -3.39 16.21
N ASP A 122 -9.54 -3.25 15.28
CA ASP A 122 -9.60 -4.11 14.11
C ASP A 122 -8.40 -3.90 13.18
N CYS A 123 -8.01 -2.64 12.94
CA CYS A 123 -6.81 -2.33 12.17
C CYS A 123 -5.55 -2.98 12.76
N LEU A 124 -5.35 -2.86 14.08
CA LEU A 124 -4.26 -3.53 14.79
C LEU A 124 -4.31 -5.05 14.61
N ASN A 125 -5.50 -5.66 14.71
CA ASN A 125 -5.69 -7.09 14.48
C ASN A 125 -5.41 -7.54 13.03
N TYR A 126 -5.41 -6.60 12.09
CA TYR A 126 -5.05 -6.81 10.69
C TYR A 126 -3.56 -6.54 10.41
N GLY A 127 -2.77 -6.12 11.41
CA GLY A 127 -1.35 -5.79 11.25
C GLY A 127 -1.09 -4.35 10.83
N ALA A 128 -2.10 -3.48 10.82
CA ALA A 128 -1.93 -2.06 10.51
C ALA A 128 -1.41 -1.29 11.73
N ASN A 129 -0.60 -0.27 11.49
CA ASN A 129 -0.17 0.68 12.52
C ASN A 129 -0.84 2.05 12.36
N SER A 130 -1.63 2.24 11.31
CA SER A 130 -2.29 3.50 11.00
C SER A 130 -3.53 3.29 10.12
N LEU A 131 -4.32 4.36 10.01
CA LEU A 131 -5.54 4.42 9.20
C LEU A 131 -5.52 5.73 8.38
N VAL A 132 -5.75 5.63 7.08
CA VAL A 132 -5.86 6.78 6.16
C VAL A 132 -7.28 6.91 5.61
N SER A 133 -7.58 7.99 4.90
CA SER A 133 -8.93 8.26 4.40
C SER A 133 -9.98 8.27 5.53
N TYR A 134 -9.57 8.68 6.74
CA TYR A 134 -10.43 8.63 7.93
C TYR A 134 -11.56 9.66 7.82
N ARG A 135 -12.79 9.18 7.99
CA ARG A 135 -13.97 10.04 8.05
C ARG A 135 -15.01 9.50 9.02
N VAL A 136 -15.83 10.40 9.55
CA VAL A 136 -16.92 10.09 10.47
C VAL A 136 -18.24 10.52 9.85
N GLU A 137 -19.18 9.59 9.76
CA GLU A 137 -20.57 9.87 9.36
C GLU A 137 -21.48 9.81 10.59
N ARG A 138 -22.24 10.89 10.82
CA ARG A 138 -23.29 10.93 11.85
C ARG A 138 -24.66 10.74 11.20
N LYS A 139 -25.43 9.79 11.72
CA LYS A 139 -26.81 9.51 11.27
C LYS A 139 -27.74 9.42 12.46
N LEU A 140 -28.86 10.15 12.40
CA LEU A 140 -29.95 10.01 13.35
C LEU A 140 -30.76 8.76 13.00
N LYS A 141 -30.95 7.86 13.95
CA LYS A 141 -31.85 6.71 13.85
C LYS A 141 -32.96 6.84 14.86
N ASN A 142 -34.17 6.53 14.42
CA ASN A 142 -35.34 6.50 15.29
C ASN A 142 -35.66 5.04 15.62
N ALA A 143 -35.81 4.74 16.90
CA ALA A 143 -36.43 3.51 17.35
C ALA A 143 -37.52 3.85 18.35
N MET A 144 -38.75 3.40 18.08
CA MET A 144 -39.90 3.56 18.98
C MET A 144 -40.12 5.01 19.47
N GLY A 145 -40.03 5.99 18.56
CA GLY A 145 -40.26 7.41 18.89
C GLY A 145 -39.06 8.14 19.50
N ASN A 146 -38.00 7.44 19.91
CA ASN A 146 -36.78 8.06 20.42
C ASN A 146 -35.70 8.10 19.33
N GLY A 147 -35.30 9.32 18.97
CA GLY A 147 -34.17 9.57 18.08
C GLY A 147 -32.85 9.41 18.82
N PHE A 148 -31.91 8.72 18.21
CA PHE A 148 -30.56 8.58 18.73
C PHE A 148 -29.53 8.66 17.62
N GLU A 149 -28.35 9.11 17.98
CA GLU A 149 -27.27 9.27 17.04
C GLU A 149 -26.45 7.99 16.92
N VAL A 150 -26.04 7.73 15.69
CA VAL A 150 -25.09 6.68 15.35
C VAL A 150 -23.96 7.31 14.58
N PHE A 151 -22.75 7.05 15.06
CA PHE A 151 -21.51 7.51 14.45
C PHE A 151 -20.87 6.33 13.74
N THR A 152 -20.54 6.51 12.46
CA THR A 152 -19.84 5.50 11.66
C THR A 152 -18.47 6.03 11.27
N CYS A 153 -17.43 5.43 11.81
CA CYS A 153 -16.04 5.74 11.47
C CYS A 153 -15.59 4.84 10.32
N HIS A 154 -15.06 5.44 9.25
CA HIS A 154 -14.51 4.76 8.08
C HIS A 154 -13.02 5.04 7.96
N GLY A 155 -12.28 4.12 7.35
CA GLY A 155 -10.93 4.39 6.85
C GLY A 155 -10.32 3.18 6.16
N VAL A 156 -9.10 3.34 5.65
CA VAL A 156 -8.31 2.28 5.02
C VAL A 156 -7.13 1.93 5.93
N PRO A 157 -6.99 0.66 6.38
CA PRO A 157 -5.84 0.24 7.17
C PRO A 157 -4.55 0.36 6.36
N VAL A 158 -3.50 0.90 6.96
CA VAL A 158 -2.18 1.04 6.33
C VAL A 158 -1.05 0.73 7.30
N VAL A 159 0.10 0.40 6.74
CA VAL A 159 1.38 0.39 7.44
C VAL A 159 2.17 1.60 6.97
N LEU A 160 2.36 2.55 7.88
CA LEU A 160 3.20 3.72 7.68
C LEU A 160 4.59 3.48 8.26
N GLY A 161 5.60 4.00 7.58
CA GLY A 161 6.96 4.05 8.10
C GLY A 161 7.60 5.38 7.76
N ARG A 162 8.39 5.94 8.68
CA ARG A 162 9.31 7.02 8.37
C ARG A 162 10.68 6.45 8.12
N LEU A 163 11.28 6.77 6.97
CA LEU A 163 12.64 6.35 6.65
C LEU A 163 13.58 6.84 7.76
N ASN A 164 14.27 5.90 8.38
CA ASN A 164 15.21 6.16 9.46
C ASN A 164 16.36 5.17 9.34
N PRO A 165 17.60 5.61 9.05
CA PRO A 165 18.76 4.73 8.97
C PRO A 165 19.03 3.93 10.27
N ASN A 166 18.56 4.45 11.41
CA ASN A 166 18.61 3.78 12.72
C ASN A 166 17.27 3.14 13.10
N GLY A 167 16.36 2.95 12.14
CA GLY A 167 15.06 2.34 12.36
C GLY A 167 15.18 0.85 12.69
N GLU A 168 14.19 0.32 13.39
CA GLU A 168 14.20 -1.08 13.85
C GLU A 168 13.65 -2.04 12.80
N MET A 169 12.82 -1.53 11.88
CA MET A 169 12.02 -2.35 10.98
C MET A 169 12.52 -2.24 9.55
N ARG A 170 12.68 -3.36 8.85
CA ARG A 170 13.05 -3.36 7.44
C ARG A 170 11.82 -3.08 6.58
N ALA A 171 12.04 -2.46 5.42
CA ALA A 171 10.97 -2.25 4.44
C ALA A 171 10.22 -3.54 4.09
N GLU A 172 10.92 -4.66 4.00
CA GLU A 172 10.35 -5.99 3.68
C GLU A 172 9.46 -6.53 4.81
N ASP A 173 9.79 -6.27 6.08
CA ASP A 173 8.99 -6.70 7.24
C ASP A 173 7.68 -5.90 7.39
N LEU A 174 7.62 -4.74 6.73
CA LEU A 174 6.47 -3.84 6.72
C LEU A 174 5.61 -4.04 5.47
N LYS A 175 6.23 -4.40 4.35
CA LYS A 175 5.53 -4.81 3.12
C LYS A 175 4.85 -6.16 3.36
N HIS A 176 3.56 -6.24 3.04
CA HIS A 176 2.72 -7.45 3.23
C HIS A 176 2.41 -7.82 4.68
N ARG A 177 2.67 -6.94 5.65
CA ARG A 177 2.26 -7.14 7.05
C ARG A 177 0.74 -7.22 7.19
N LEU A 178 -0.01 -6.51 6.33
CA LEU A 178 -1.45 -6.49 6.42
C LEU A 178 -2.05 -7.85 6.08
N ASN A 179 -2.90 -8.37 6.97
CA ASN A 179 -3.69 -9.54 6.69
C ASN A 179 -4.87 -9.18 5.78
N GLN A 180 -4.61 -9.22 4.48
CA GLN A 180 -5.56 -8.86 3.44
C GLN A 180 -6.83 -9.75 3.45
N ASP A 181 -6.69 -11.03 3.81
CA ASP A 181 -7.83 -11.94 3.94
C ASP A 181 -8.80 -11.52 5.04
N LYS A 182 -8.30 -11.09 6.20
CA LYS A 182 -9.14 -10.58 7.29
C LYS A 182 -9.84 -9.29 6.88
N ILE A 183 -9.14 -8.38 6.20
CA ILE A 183 -9.72 -7.12 5.68
C ILE A 183 -10.84 -7.43 4.69
N LYS A 184 -10.59 -8.33 3.74
CA LYS A 184 -11.59 -8.78 2.76
C LYS A 184 -12.80 -9.42 3.44
N ARG A 185 -12.60 -10.37 4.37
CA ARG A 185 -13.72 -10.99 5.11
C ARG A 185 -14.54 -9.96 5.88
N ALA A 186 -13.90 -8.99 6.53
CA ALA A 186 -14.60 -7.92 7.23
C ALA A 186 -15.45 -7.06 6.27
N HIS A 187 -14.93 -6.78 5.08
CA HIS A 187 -15.66 -6.09 4.02
C HIS A 187 -16.83 -6.94 3.49
N ASP A 188 -16.60 -8.22 3.22
CA ASP A 188 -17.62 -9.14 2.69
C ASP A 188 -18.78 -9.32 3.67
N ILE A 189 -18.53 -9.42 4.97
CA ILE A 189 -19.58 -9.49 6.01
C ILE A 189 -20.50 -8.26 5.93
N ILE A 190 -19.90 -7.08 5.74
CA ILE A 190 -20.64 -5.82 5.62
C ILE A 190 -21.51 -5.83 4.36
N VAL A 191 -20.94 -6.20 3.21
CA VAL A 191 -21.63 -6.27 1.93
C VAL A 191 -22.77 -7.29 1.98
N ASN A 192 -22.50 -8.49 2.48
CA ASN A 192 -23.49 -9.57 2.59
C ASN A 192 -24.63 -9.19 3.55
N THR A 193 -24.34 -8.49 4.64
CA THR A 193 -25.38 -7.98 5.55
C THR A 193 -26.27 -6.94 4.85
N ARG A 194 -25.69 -6.08 4.01
CA ARG A 194 -26.44 -5.09 3.22
C ARG A 194 -27.33 -5.76 2.18
N ILE A 195 -26.80 -6.74 1.46
CA ILE A 195 -27.53 -7.54 0.47
C ILE A 195 -28.68 -8.28 1.15
N GLY A 196 -28.42 -8.97 2.27
CA GLY A 196 -29.45 -9.70 3.01
C GLY A 196 -30.62 -8.81 3.44
N LYS A 197 -30.34 -7.59 3.91
CA LYS A 197 -31.38 -6.60 4.24
C LYS A 197 -32.17 -6.14 3.01
N MET A 198 -31.52 -6.01 1.86
CA MET A 198 -32.18 -5.64 0.60
C MET A 198 -33.12 -6.76 0.15
N VAL A 199 -32.64 -8.01 0.14
CA VAL A 199 -33.43 -9.19 -0.24
C VAL A 199 -34.65 -9.33 0.67
N LEU A 200 -34.49 -9.18 1.98
CA LEU A 200 -35.60 -9.28 2.93
C LEU A 200 -36.68 -8.20 2.68
N LYS A 201 -36.27 -6.97 2.33
CA LYS A 201 -37.20 -5.90 1.97
C LYS A 201 -37.99 -6.22 0.70
N VAL A 202 -37.31 -6.76 -0.32
CA VAL A 202 -37.95 -7.15 -1.58
C VAL A 202 -38.96 -8.27 -1.34
N LEU A 203 -38.57 -9.34 -0.63
CA LEU A 203 -39.46 -10.45 -0.31
C LEU A 203 -40.67 -9.98 0.52
N GLY A 204 -40.45 -9.14 1.53
CA GLY A 204 -41.53 -8.56 2.33
C GLY A 204 -42.50 -7.72 1.49
N GLY A 205 -41.99 -6.93 0.55
CA GLY A 205 -42.81 -6.16 -0.40
C GLY A 205 -43.67 -7.05 -1.30
N ILE A 206 -43.08 -8.11 -1.85
CA ILE A 206 -43.83 -9.09 -2.68
C ILE A 206 -44.92 -9.76 -1.85
N LEU A 207 -44.61 -10.21 -0.63
CA LEU A 207 -45.58 -10.86 0.24
C LEU A 207 -46.75 -9.92 0.58
N LEU A 208 -46.48 -8.64 0.83
CA LEU A 208 -47.49 -7.63 1.10
C LEU A 208 -48.40 -7.40 -0.11
N ILE A 209 -47.87 -7.38 -1.33
CA ILE A 209 -48.67 -7.30 -2.56
C ILE A 209 -49.59 -8.51 -2.70
N ILE A 210 -49.07 -9.73 -2.54
CA ILE A 210 -49.86 -10.96 -2.61
C ILE A 210 -50.98 -10.95 -1.57
N PHE A 211 -50.65 -10.57 -0.33
CA PHE A 211 -51.63 -10.49 0.76
C PHE A 211 -52.72 -9.45 0.47
N THR A 212 -52.35 -8.28 -0.05
CA THR A 212 -53.30 -7.22 -0.42
C THR A 212 -54.24 -7.67 -1.54
N ILE A 213 -53.71 -8.31 -2.59
CA ILE A 213 -54.53 -8.87 -3.68
C ILE A 213 -55.47 -9.94 -3.14
N GLY A 214 -54.98 -10.87 -2.33
CA GLY A 214 -55.80 -11.92 -1.71
C GLY A 214 -56.91 -11.35 -0.82
N PHE A 215 -56.61 -10.32 -0.04
CA PHE A 215 -57.59 -9.63 0.81
C PHE A 215 -58.70 -8.95 -0.02
N ILE A 216 -58.33 -8.29 -1.13
CA ILE A 216 -59.31 -7.66 -2.04
C ILE A 216 -60.17 -8.73 -2.73
N VAL A 217 -59.58 -9.82 -3.23
CA VAL A 217 -60.29 -10.88 -3.96
C VAL A 217 -61.21 -11.70 -3.05
N SER A 218 -60.85 -11.89 -1.78
CA SER A 218 -61.65 -12.64 -0.81
C SER A 218 -62.84 -11.85 -0.21
N GLY A 219 -63.10 -10.64 -0.72
CA GLY A 219 -64.26 -9.84 -0.29
C GLY A 219 -64.08 -9.19 1.08
N GLY A 220 -62.85 -8.87 1.48
CA GLY A 220 -62.54 -8.13 2.72
C GLY A 220 -62.98 -6.66 2.74
N LEU A 221 -63.90 -6.26 1.86
CA LEU A 221 -64.53 -4.94 1.75
C LEU A 221 -66.04 -5.09 1.73
#